data_AF-A0A3B6QLZ7-F1
#
_entry.id   AF-A0A3B6QLZ7-F1
#
_cell.length_a   1.000
_cell.length_b   1.000
_cell.length_c   1.000
_cell.angle_alpha   90.00
_cell.angle_beta   90.00
_cell.angle_gamma   90.00
#
_symmetry.space_group_name_H-M   'P 1'
#
loop_
_entity.id
_entity.type
_entity.pdbx_description
1 polymer ?
#
loop_
_entity_poly.entity_id
_entity_poly.type
_entity_poly.pdbx_seq_one_letter_code
_entity_poly.pdbx_strand_id
1 'polypeptide(L)'
;MASSSPPDVAEDVPPFLHLLSDGTVIRFTDCYPLPIPSPPPGQPVVDWMDVLYDASYGLKLRIYRTTVASSSGNKLLVIVYFHGGGYSIGSFDMPNFHAWCVRLAGELPAVVLSAHYRLAPEHRFLEGLDAAANVVSWVRAQAAAAAAAEDSADPWLSETANFGRVFVAGDSAGGGVVHHTAVRLVSGRLGPLDPVCIAGCAMLCPLFGGEERTASEAEFPPGPFLSLPVVDQAWRLVLPPGSTRDHPLANLFGADSPALDGVALPPMLLVAAAHDLLRDRAADYAARLKAMGKPVELVEFEGQHHGFFAVEPYGDAGSEVVRVVKRFVYGNGGASN
;
A
#
# COMPACT_ATOMS: atom_id res chain seq x y z
N MET A 1 -5.95 8.64 47.97
CA MET A 1 -5.66 8.26 46.57
C MET A 1 -6.06 9.45 45.71
N ALA A 2 -5.14 10.01 44.93
CA ALA A 2 -5.50 11.09 44.02
C ALA A 2 -6.35 10.51 42.89
N SER A 3 -7.59 10.95 42.77
CA SER A 3 -8.44 10.65 41.62
C SER A 3 -7.79 11.30 40.40
N SER A 4 -7.20 10.52 39.50
CA SER A 4 -6.80 11.05 38.19
C SER A 4 -8.07 11.51 37.45
N SER A 5 -8.03 12.71 36.88
CA SER A 5 -9.08 13.16 35.96
C SER A 5 -9.26 12.15 34.82
N PRO A 6 -10.48 11.94 34.30
CA PRO A 6 -10.67 11.08 33.13
C PRO A 6 -9.83 11.59 31.95
N PRO A 7 -9.36 10.70 31.07
CA PRO A 7 -8.59 11.11 29.90
C PRO A 7 -9.48 11.87 28.91
N ASP A 8 -8.94 12.96 28.35
CA ASP A 8 -9.61 13.81 27.37
C ASP A 8 -9.20 13.41 25.94
N VAL A 9 -9.96 13.84 24.92
CA VAL A 9 -9.61 13.58 23.51
C VAL A 9 -8.40 14.43 23.10
N ALA A 10 -7.29 13.76 22.78
CA ALA A 10 -6.05 14.38 22.31
C ALA A 10 -6.02 14.57 20.79
N GLU A 11 -6.53 13.59 20.03
CA GLU A 11 -6.77 13.73 18.59
C GLU A 11 -8.16 13.18 18.26
N ASP A 12 -8.92 13.97 17.49
CA ASP A 12 -10.21 13.58 16.92
C ASP A 12 -10.05 13.39 15.42
N VAL A 13 -10.33 12.18 14.93
CA VAL A 13 -10.21 11.80 13.52
C VAL A 13 -11.57 11.34 13.02
N PRO A 14 -12.54 12.26 12.86
CA PRO A 14 -13.90 11.87 12.54
C PRO A 14 -13.99 11.36 11.09
N PRO A 15 -14.84 10.36 10.82
CA PRO A 15 -15.67 9.61 11.77
C PRO A 15 -14.99 8.36 12.38
N PHE A 16 -13.67 8.23 12.25
CA PHE A 16 -12.94 6.96 12.36
C PHE A 16 -12.45 6.60 13.76
N LEU A 17 -11.82 7.53 14.47
CA LEU A 17 -11.26 7.24 15.79
C LEU A 17 -11.06 8.48 16.66
N HIS A 18 -10.98 8.25 17.97
CA HIS A 18 -10.40 9.18 18.94
C HIS A 18 -9.12 8.59 19.55
N LEU A 19 -8.10 9.41 19.73
CA LEU A 19 -6.96 9.14 20.61
C LEU A 19 -7.13 9.95 21.89
N LEU A 20 -7.13 9.28 23.04
CA LEU A 20 -7.25 9.92 24.35
C LEU A 20 -5.87 10.29 24.91
N SER A 21 -5.84 11.21 25.88
CA SER A 21 -4.62 11.73 26.49
C SER A 21 -3.78 10.70 27.26
N ASP A 22 -4.37 9.55 27.63
CA ASP A 22 -3.68 8.41 28.24
C ASP A 22 -3.15 7.39 27.21
N GLY A 23 -3.35 7.63 25.92
CA GLY A 23 -2.93 6.74 24.82
C GLY A 23 -4.01 5.74 24.39
N THR A 24 -5.17 5.69 25.06
CA THR A 24 -6.29 4.85 24.64
C THR A 24 -6.80 5.27 23.26
N VAL A 25 -7.01 4.29 22.37
CA VAL A 25 -7.60 4.52 21.04
C VAL A 25 -9.00 3.93 21.00
N ILE A 26 -9.97 4.74 20.60
CA ILE A 26 -11.35 4.32 20.37
C ILE A 26 -11.59 4.36 18.87
N ARG A 27 -11.76 3.20 18.25
CA ARG A 27 -12.08 3.07 16.82
C ARG A 27 -13.58 2.88 16.63
N PHE A 28 -14.16 3.63 15.69
CA PHE A 28 -15.55 3.49 15.30
C PHE A 28 -15.64 2.57 14.08
N THR A 29 -16.48 1.54 14.13
CA THR A 29 -16.52 0.46 13.12
C THR A 29 -17.61 0.65 12.06
N ASP A 30 -18.64 1.43 12.36
CA ASP A 30 -19.82 1.59 11.50
C ASP A 30 -19.73 2.85 10.63
N CYS A 31 -18.54 3.44 10.53
CA CYS A 31 -18.30 4.66 9.79
C CYS A 31 -17.62 4.36 8.44
N TYR A 32 -18.37 4.53 7.36
CA TYR A 32 -17.84 4.45 6.01
C TYR A 32 -18.19 5.72 5.24
N PRO A 33 -17.26 6.69 5.10
CA PRO A 33 -17.57 7.99 4.51
C PRO A 33 -17.50 7.99 2.99
N LEU A 34 -17.05 6.91 2.36
CA LEU A 34 -16.92 6.84 0.91
C LEU A 34 -18.20 6.25 0.27
N PRO A 35 -18.52 6.63 -0.97
CA PRO A 35 -19.56 5.94 -1.74
C PRO A 35 -19.23 4.45 -1.86
N ILE A 36 -20.23 3.58 -1.71
CA ILE A 36 -20.06 2.14 -1.95
C ILE A 36 -19.90 1.92 -3.46
N PRO A 37 -18.83 1.25 -3.92
CA PRO A 37 -18.62 1.04 -5.34
C PRO A 37 -19.72 0.17 -5.94
N SER A 38 -20.20 0.56 -7.12
CA SER A 38 -21.16 -0.23 -7.90
C SER A 38 -20.44 -0.83 -9.11
N PRO A 39 -20.15 -2.14 -9.12
CA PRO A 39 -19.54 -2.79 -10.28
C PRO A 39 -20.50 -2.77 -11.48
N PRO A 40 -20.03 -2.43 -12.69
CA PRO A 40 -20.87 -2.50 -13.89
C PRO A 40 -21.15 -3.97 -14.25
N PRO A 41 -22.16 -4.26 -15.09
CA PRO A 41 -22.44 -5.63 -15.54
C PRO A 41 -21.24 -6.25 -16.26
N GLY A 42 -21.09 -7.58 -16.14
CA GLY A 42 -20.08 -8.33 -16.90
C GLY A 42 -18.66 -8.27 -16.33
N GLN A 43 -18.48 -7.86 -15.06
CA GLN A 43 -17.18 -7.98 -14.39
C GLN A 43 -16.71 -9.44 -14.31
N PRO A 44 -15.39 -9.70 -14.37
CA PRO A 44 -14.83 -11.02 -14.13
C PRO A 44 -15.25 -11.56 -12.75
N VAL A 45 -15.53 -12.87 -12.68
CA VAL A 45 -15.77 -13.54 -11.41
C VAL A 45 -14.43 -13.71 -10.69
N VAL A 46 -14.35 -13.19 -9.46
CA VAL A 46 -13.18 -13.25 -8.60
C VAL A 46 -13.59 -13.90 -7.28
N ASP A 47 -12.96 -15.03 -6.96
CA ASP A 47 -13.11 -15.65 -5.66
C ASP A 47 -12.14 -15.00 -4.67
N TRP A 48 -12.54 -14.93 -3.41
CA TRP A 48 -11.69 -14.41 -2.35
C TRP A 48 -11.86 -15.17 -1.03
N MET A 49 -10.81 -15.15 -0.21
CA MET A 49 -10.84 -15.67 1.16
C MET A 49 -9.87 -14.91 2.07
N ASP A 50 -10.10 -14.98 3.37
CA ASP A 50 -9.22 -14.39 4.38
C ASP A 50 -8.34 -15.46 5.01
N VAL A 51 -7.04 -15.19 5.09
CA VAL A 51 -6.05 -16.07 5.72
C VAL A 51 -5.24 -15.31 6.76
N LEU A 52 -4.91 -16.00 7.85
CA LEU A 52 -4.05 -15.50 8.90
C LEU A 52 -2.59 -15.60 8.43
N TYR A 53 -1.89 -14.47 8.37
CA TYR A 53 -0.47 -14.45 8.00
C TYR A 53 0.47 -14.21 9.19
N ASP A 54 -0.04 -13.58 10.25
CA ASP A 54 0.72 -13.33 11.48
C ASP A 54 -0.17 -13.61 12.70
N ALA A 55 0.02 -14.78 13.31
CA ALA A 55 -0.77 -15.22 14.46
C ALA A 55 -0.45 -14.43 15.74
N SER A 56 0.74 -13.85 15.86
CA SER A 56 1.15 -13.10 17.07
C SER A 56 0.35 -11.81 17.23
N TYR A 57 -0.12 -11.24 16.13
CA TYR A 57 -0.92 -10.02 16.10
C TYR A 57 -2.32 -10.21 15.52
N GLY A 58 -2.69 -11.45 15.18
CA GLY A 58 -3.99 -11.75 14.56
C GLY A 58 -4.17 -11.13 13.17
N LEU A 59 -3.07 -10.85 12.45
CA LEU A 59 -3.13 -10.13 11.18
C LEU A 59 -3.50 -11.08 10.04
N LYS A 60 -4.45 -10.61 9.23
CA LYS A 60 -4.99 -11.33 8.09
C LYS A 60 -4.66 -10.62 6.79
N LEU A 61 -4.72 -11.37 5.71
CA LEU A 61 -4.79 -10.83 4.37
C LEU A 61 -5.92 -11.52 3.61
N ARG A 62 -6.47 -10.81 2.63
CA ARG A 62 -7.46 -11.35 1.71
C ARG A 62 -6.78 -11.76 0.41
N ILE A 63 -6.91 -13.03 0.05
CA ILE A 63 -6.48 -13.57 -1.24
C ILE A 63 -7.62 -13.36 -2.23
N TYR A 64 -7.31 -12.84 -3.41
CA TYR A 64 -8.22 -12.75 -4.55
C TYR A 64 -7.62 -13.53 -5.72
N ARG A 65 -8.43 -14.33 -6.40
CA ARG A 65 -8.01 -15.03 -7.62
C ARG A 65 -9.15 -15.14 -8.62
N THR A 66 -8.79 -15.20 -9.90
CA THR A 66 -9.73 -15.58 -10.96
C THR A 66 -9.68 -17.08 -11.24
N THR A 67 -10.84 -17.70 -11.45
CA THR A 67 -10.94 -19.13 -11.80
C THR A 67 -10.48 -19.43 -13.23
N VAL A 68 -10.54 -18.44 -14.13
CA VAL A 68 -10.26 -18.63 -15.56
C VAL A 68 -8.80 -19.01 -15.81
N ALA A 69 -7.86 -18.52 -15.00
CA ALA A 69 -6.44 -18.79 -15.18
C ALA A 69 -6.01 -20.22 -14.82
N SER A 70 -6.65 -20.83 -13.80
CA SER A 70 -6.36 -22.20 -13.35
C SER A 70 -6.54 -23.21 -14.49
N SER A 71 -7.48 -22.95 -15.41
CA SER A 71 -7.76 -23.83 -16.57
C SER A 71 -6.62 -23.93 -17.59
N SER A 72 -5.66 -23.00 -17.58
CA SER A 72 -4.55 -22.95 -18.54
C SER A 72 -3.26 -23.62 -18.04
N GLY A 73 -3.21 -24.04 -16.77
CA GLY A 73 -2.01 -24.57 -16.12
C GLY A 73 -0.90 -23.54 -15.85
N ASN A 74 -1.07 -22.28 -16.26
CA ASN A 74 -0.10 -21.22 -16.03
C ASN A 74 -0.35 -20.53 -14.69
N LYS A 75 0.69 -20.45 -13.86
CA LYS A 75 0.65 -19.67 -12.61
C LYS A 75 0.64 -18.17 -12.89
N LEU A 76 -0.17 -17.44 -12.15
CA LEU A 76 -0.39 -16.00 -12.23
C LEU A 76 0.65 -15.22 -11.42
N LEU A 77 0.99 -14.00 -11.87
CA LEU A 77 1.78 -13.10 -11.03
C LEU A 77 1.04 -12.80 -9.71
N VAL A 78 1.80 -12.43 -8.68
CA VAL A 78 1.24 -12.07 -7.36
C VAL A 78 1.35 -10.57 -7.17
N ILE A 79 0.30 -9.91 -6.69
CA ILE A 79 0.33 -8.52 -6.24
C ILE A 79 0.05 -8.51 -4.75
N VAL A 80 1.05 -8.16 -3.94
CA VAL A 80 0.88 -7.85 -2.51
C VAL A 80 0.42 -6.40 -2.42
N TYR A 81 -0.80 -6.17 -1.97
CA TYR A 81 -1.43 -4.86 -1.91
C TYR A 81 -1.55 -4.34 -0.47
N PHE A 82 -1.12 -3.10 -0.24
CA PHE A 82 -1.28 -2.38 1.01
C PHE A 82 -2.22 -1.19 0.83
N HIS A 83 -3.30 -1.14 1.62
CA HIS A 83 -4.30 -0.08 1.53
C HIS A 83 -3.80 1.27 2.09
N GLY A 84 -4.41 2.36 1.63
CA GLY A 84 -4.24 3.71 2.17
C GLY A 84 -4.94 3.95 3.51
N GLY A 85 -5.15 5.22 3.87
CA GLY A 85 -5.81 5.61 5.13
C GLY A 85 -4.88 6.20 6.19
N GLY A 86 -3.80 6.89 5.77
CA GLY A 86 -2.92 7.62 6.69
C GLY A 86 -2.25 6.74 7.75
N TYR A 87 -2.02 5.45 7.44
CA TYR A 87 -1.51 4.40 8.33
C TYR A 87 -2.36 4.13 9.58
N SER A 88 -3.50 4.82 9.73
CA SER A 88 -4.33 4.78 10.94
C SER A 88 -5.72 4.24 10.66
N ILE A 89 -6.12 4.15 9.39
CA ILE A 89 -7.46 3.77 8.94
C ILE A 89 -7.32 2.76 7.80
N GLY A 90 -8.31 1.88 7.66
CA GLY A 90 -8.45 1.01 6.50
C GLY A 90 -8.40 -0.48 6.83
N SER A 91 -8.98 -1.27 5.93
CA SER A 91 -8.92 -2.73 5.93
C SER A 91 -9.30 -3.23 4.54
N PHE A 92 -8.89 -4.45 4.17
CA PHE A 92 -9.40 -5.14 2.98
C PHE A 92 -10.92 -5.39 3.02
N ASP A 93 -11.57 -5.19 4.18
CA ASP A 93 -13.02 -5.26 4.35
C ASP A 93 -13.75 -4.01 3.87
N MET A 94 -13.05 -2.89 3.72
CA MET A 94 -13.68 -1.68 3.21
C MET A 94 -14.08 -1.86 1.74
N PRO A 95 -15.33 -1.51 1.36
CA PRO A 95 -15.85 -1.72 0.01
C PRO A 95 -14.95 -1.19 -1.12
N ASN A 96 -14.31 -0.04 -0.93
CA ASN A 96 -13.44 0.57 -1.95
C ASN A 96 -12.15 -0.22 -2.17
N PHE A 97 -11.46 -0.61 -1.10
CA PHE A 97 -10.25 -1.43 -1.20
C PHE A 97 -10.59 -2.84 -1.70
N HIS A 98 -11.73 -3.39 -1.28
CA HIS A 98 -12.21 -4.67 -1.79
C HIS A 98 -12.48 -4.60 -3.30
N ALA A 99 -13.26 -3.61 -3.76
CA ALA A 99 -13.58 -3.44 -5.18
C ALA A 99 -12.31 -3.24 -6.01
N TRP A 100 -11.37 -2.43 -5.52
CA TRP A 100 -10.07 -2.25 -6.19
C TRP A 100 -9.30 -3.56 -6.36
N CYS A 101 -9.20 -4.37 -5.30
CA CYS A 101 -8.50 -5.66 -5.36
C CYS A 101 -9.22 -6.68 -6.27
N VAL A 102 -10.56 -6.68 -6.29
CA VAL A 102 -11.36 -7.47 -7.25
C VAL A 102 -11.02 -7.06 -8.68
N ARG A 103 -10.98 -5.76 -8.97
CA ARG A 103 -10.61 -5.27 -10.31
C ARG A 103 -9.20 -5.68 -10.69
N LEU A 104 -8.24 -5.53 -9.79
CA LEU A 104 -6.87 -5.97 -10.05
C LEU A 104 -6.80 -7.47 -10.35
N ALA A 105 -7.43 -8.33 -9.55
CA ALA A 105 -7.40 -9.79 -9.76
C ALA A 105 -8.19 -10.26 -10.99
N GLY A 106 -9.26 -9.54 -11.36
CA GLY A 106 -10.11 -9.87 -12.50
C GLY A 106 -9.58 -9.36 -13.83
N GLU A 107 -9.02 -8.16 -13.88
CA GLU A 107 -8.59 -7.48 -15.11
C GLU A 107 -7.09 -7.64 -15.39
N LEU A 108 -6.30 -7.83 -14.33
CA LEU A 108 -4.94 -8.35 -14.39
C LEU A 108 -5.06 -9.83 -14.02
N PRO A 109 -4.76 -10.80 -14.89
CA PRO A 109 -4.75 -12.20 -14.50
C PRO A 109 -3.68 -12.40 -13.41
N ALA A 110 -4.04 -12.19 -12.14
CA ALA A 110 -3.14 -12.01 -11.02
C ALA A 110 -3.79 -12.57 -9.76
N VAL A 111 -2.97 -13.13 -8.87
CA VAL A 111 -3.37 -13.35 -7.47
C VAL A 111 -3.10 -12.07 -6.71
N VAL A 112 -4.10 -11.49 -6.06
CA VAL A 112 -3.93 -10.28 -5.25
C VAL A 112 -4.01 -10.66 -3.78
N LEU A 113 -3.04 -10.21 -2.99
CA LEU A 113 -2.95 -10.41 -1.55
C LEU A 113 -3.12 -9.05 -0.88
N SER A 114 -4.35 -8.71 -0.48
CA SER A 114 -4.65 -7.45 0.20
C SER A 114 -4.40 -7.59 1.69
N ALA A 115 -3.29 -7.03 2.17
CA ALA A 115 -2.84 -7.22 3.54
C ALA A 115 -3.43 -6.19 4.49
N HIS A 116 -3.95 -6.67 5.63
CA HIS A 116 -4.19 -5.82 6.78
C HIS A 116 -2.89 -5.69 7.58
N TYR A 117 -2.44 -4.46 7.78
CA TYR A 117 -1.26 -4.15 8.58
C TYR A 117 -1.66 -3.41 9.85
N ARG A 118 -0.78 -3.44 10.85
CA ARG A 118 -1.03 -2.80 12.14
C ARG A 118 -1.20 -1.29 11.95
N LEU A 119 -2.22 -0.73 12.59
CA LEU A 119 -2.57 0.67 12.44
C LEU A 119 -2.01 1.52 13.59
N ALA A 120 -1.65 2.76 13.26
CA ALA A 120 -1.40 3.81 14.21
C ALA A 120 -2.73 4.34 14.80
N PRO A 121 -2.71 4.95 16.00
CA PRO A 121 -1.53 5.20 16.84
C PRO A 121 -1.17 4.07 17.82
N GLU A 122 -1.94 2.97 17.90
CA GLU A 122 -1.65 1.82 18.76
C GLU A 122 -0.29 1.19 18.44
N HIS A 123 0.02 1.10 17.14
CA HIS A 123 1.28 0.55 16.64
C HIS A 123 2.01 1.59 15.80
N ARG A 124 2.68 2.53 16.47
CA ARG A 124 3.48 3.55 15.77
C ARG A 124 4.60 2.91 14.93
N PHE A 125 4.89 3.58 13.83
CA PHE A 125 5.60 3.16 12.63
C PHE A 125 6.68 2.05 12.73
N LEU A 126 7.61 2.12 13.68
CA LEU A 126 8.76 1.19 13.71
C LEU A 126 8.30 -0.25 13.91
N GLU A 127 7.22 -0.46 14.66
CA GLU A 127 6.56 -1.76 14.76
C GLU A 127 5.67 -2.01 13.52
N GLY A 128 4.89 -1.03 13.07
CA GLY A 128 3.95 -1.18 11.95
C GLY A 128 4.59 -1.60 10.62
N LEU A 129 5.78 -1.09 10.27
CA LEU A 129 6.49 -1.49 9.05
C LEU A 129 7.05 -2.91 9.07
N ASP A 130 7.35 -3.44 10.26
CA ASP A 130 7.70 -4.85 10.37
C ASP A 130 6.56 -5.71 9.84
N ALA A 131 5.30 -5.30 10.02
CA ALA A 131 4.16 -6.07 9.53
C ALA A 131 4.11 -6.19 8.00
N ALA A 132 4.51 -5.16 7.24
CA ALA A 132 4.56 -5.25 5.79
C ALA A 132 5.71 -6.14 5.29
N ALA A 133 6.86 -6.06 5.95
CA ALA A 133 7.96 -7.01 5.73
C ALA A 133 7.56 -8.44 6.13
N ASN A 134 6.69 -8.60 7.14
CA ASN A 134 6.13 -9.90 7.55
C ASN A 134 5.25 -10.48 6.45
N VAL A 135 4.45 -9.67 5.74
CA VAL A 135 3.66 -10.17 4.60
C VAL A 135 4.56 -10.72 3.51
N VAL A 136 5.63 -10.00 3.13
CA VAL A 136 6.58 -10.50 2.12
C VAL A 136 7.29 -11.76 2.60
N SER A 137 7.66 -11.81 3.89
CA SER A 137 8.27 -13.00 4.51
C SER A 137 7.29 -14.19 4.55
N TRP A 138 6.01 -13.93 4.77
CA TRP A 138 4.95 -14.93 4.72
C TRP A 138 4.76 -15.44 3.28
N VAL A 139 4.76 -14.55 2.28
CA VAL A 139 4.73 -14.96 0.86
C VAL A 139 5.91 -15.85 0.52
N ARG A 140 7.11 -15.57 1.04
CA ARG A 140 8.27 -16.46 0.91
C ARG A 140 8.03 -17.82 1.56
N ALA A 141 7.50 -17.85 2.78
CA ALA A 141 7.19 -19.09 3.47
C ALA A 141 6.17 -19.94 2.68
N GLN A 142 5.13 -19.31 2.14
CA GLN A 142 4.16 -19.95 1.27
C GLN A 142 4.79 -20.50 -0.01
N ALA A 143 5.71 -19.75 -0.63
CA ALA A 143 6.44 -20.18 -1.80
C ALA A 143 7.32 -21.41 -1.53
N ALA A 144 8.03 -21.41 -0.40
CA ALA A 144 8.87 -22.53 0.03
C ALA A 144 8.03 -23.78 0.33
N ALA A 145 6.95 -23.63 1.10
CA ALA A 145 6.03 -24.72 1.41
C ALA A 145 5.39 -25.31 0.14
N ALA A 146 4.97 -24.47 -0.80
CA ALA A 146 4.42 -24.91 -2.07
C ALA A 146 5.45 -25.68 -2.93
N ALA A 147 6.71 -25.24 -2.93
CA ALA A 147 7.79 -25.94 -3.63
C ALA A 147 8.14 -27.29 -2.99
N ALA A 148 8.01 -27.40 -1.67
CA ALA A 148 8.21 -28.63 -0.90
C ALA A 148 6.98 -29.54 -0.83
N ALA A 149 5.85 -29.12 -1.41
CA ALA A 149 4.55 -29.80 -1.32
C ALA A 149 4.11 -30.07 0.14
N GLU A 150 4.36 -29.10 1.03
CA GLU A 150 3.94 -29.16 2.43
C GLU A 150 2.47 -28.77 2.60
N ASP A 151 1.79 -29.39 3.56
CA ASP A 151 0.40 -29.05 3.93
C ASP A 151 0.26 -27.63 4.51
N SER A 152 1.37 -27.00 4.89
CA SER A 152 1.44 -25.62 5.39
C SER A 152 1.23 -24.59 4.27
N ALA A 153 1.38 -25.00 3.00
CA ALA A 153 1.16 -24.15 1.84
C ALA A 153 -0.34 -23.91 1.62
N ASP A 154 -0.72 -22.65 1.45
CA ASP A 154 -2.08 -22.30 1.08
C ASP A 154 -2.42 -22.94 -0.28
N PRO A 155 -3.54 -23.70 -0.39
CA PRO A 155 -3.88 -24.39 -1.62
C PRO A 155 -4.11 -23.47 -2.81
N TRP A 156 -4.71 -22.29 -2.58
CA TRP A 156 -4.95 -21.34 -3.67
C TRP A 156 -3.63 -20.78 -4.21
N LEU A 157 -2.70 -20.43 -3.32
CA LEU A 157 -1.38 -19.95 -3.74
C LEU A 157 -0.56 -21.05 -4.40
N SER A 158 -0.58 -22.27 -3.86
CA SER A 158 0.14 -23.42 -4.43
C SER A 158 -0.30 -23.71 -5.86
N GLU A 159 -1.61 -23.68 -6.10
CA GLU A 159 -2.24 -23.92 -7.40
C GLU A 159 -1.98 -22.76 -8.38
N THR A 160 -2.13 -21.51 -7.94
CA THR A 160 -2.28 -20.37 -8.87
C THR A 160 -1.14 -19.35 -8.86
N ALA A 161 -0.31 -19.28 -7.82
CA ALA A 161 0.65 -18.19 -7.65
C ALA A 161 2.04 -18.46 -8.25
N ASN A 162 2.53 -17.53 -9.07
CA ASN A 162 3.89 -17.48 -9.57
C ASN A 162 4.74 -16.59 -8.65
N PHE A 163 5.38 -17.22 -7.67
CA PHE A 163 6.27 -16.54 -6.72
C PHE A 163 7.55 -15.97 -7.36
N GLY A 164 7.89 -16.37 -8.60
CA GLY A 164 8.96 -15.75 -9.38
C GLY A 164 8.56 -14.40 -10.00
N ARG A 165 7.30 -13.96 -9.86
CA ARG A 165 6.79 -12.67 -10.35
C ARG A 165 5.87 -12.04 -9.31
N VAL A 166 6.44 -11.50 -8.24
CA VAL A 166 5.71 -10.79 -7.18
C VAL A 166 5.87 -9.28 -7.38
N PHE A 167 4.76 -8.56 -7.30
CA PHE A 167 4.73 -7.10 -7.28
C PHE A 167 4.22 -6.63 -5.93
N VAL A 168 4.81 -5.54 -5.42
CA VAL A 168 4.35 -4.91 -4.17
C VAL A 168 3.67 -3.60 -4.53
N ALA A 169 2.41 -3.45 -4.17
CA ALA A 169 1.60 -2.31 -4.55
C ALA A 169 0.91 -1.68 -3.33
N GLY A 170 0.54 -0.42 -3.44
CA GLY A 170 -0.26 0.23 -2.40
C GLY A 170 -0.63 1.66 -2.74
N ASP A 171 -1.71 2.13 -2.13
CA ASP A 171 -2.20 3.49 -2.30
C ASP A 171 -1.94 4.36 -1.08
N SER A 172 -1.71 5.67 -1.27
CA SER A 172 -1.57 6.63 -0.16
C SER A 172 -0.53 6.14 0.86
N ALA A 173 -0.92 5.95 2.13
CA ALA A 173 -0.06 5.34 3.15
C ALA A 173 0.55 3.98 2.75
N GLY A 174 -0.22 3.13 2.06
CA GLY A 174 0.27 1.88 1.49
C GLY A 174 1.40 2.07 0.47
N GLY A 175 1.43 3.20 -0.24
CA GLY A 175 2.56 3.58 -1.10
C GLY A 175 3.86 3.82 -0.31
N GLY A 176 3.77 4.42 0.88
CA GLY A 176 4.91 4.52 1.79
C GLY A 176 5.34 3.16 2.34
N VAL A 177 4.40 2.28 2.64
CA VAL A 177 4.69 0.89 3.01
C VAL A 177 5.48 0.16 1.91
N VAL A 178 5.09 0.33 0.65
CA VAL A 178 5.79 -0.22 -0.52
C VAL A 178 7.23 0.28 -0.57
N HIS A 179 7.46 1.59 -0.43
CA HIS A 179 8.81 2.16 -0.40
C HIS A 179 9.66 1.53 0.71
N HIS A 180 9.17 1.53 1.94
CA HIS A 180 9.93 1.03 3.09
C HIS A 180 10.20 -0.48 2.99
N THR A 181 9.29 -1.24 2.37
CA THR A 181 9.50 -2.66 2.05
C THR A 181 10.64 -2.84 1.05
N ALA A 182 10.67 -2.03 -0.02
CA ALA A 182 11.73 -2.07 -1.02
C ALA A 182 13.10 -1.67 -0.42
N VAL A 183 13.15 -0.65 0.44
CA VAL A 183 14.38 -0.25 1.15
C VAL A 183 14.90 -1.36 2.04
N ARG A 184 14.03 -2.03 2.82
CA ARG A 184 14.40 -3.16 3.68
C ARG A 184 14.92 -4.37 2.89
N LEU A 185 14.34 -4.61 1.71
CA LEU A 185 14.82 -5.64 0.80
C LEU A 185 16.27 -5.35 0.36
N VAL A 186 16.53 -4.16 -0.18
CA VAL A 186 17.86 -3.83 -0.72
C VAL A 186 18.92 -3.60 0.36
N SER A 187 18.51 -3.26 1.58
CA SER A 187 19.40 -3.16 2.73
C SER A 187 19.70 -4.52 3.38
N GLY A 188 19.13 -5.62 2.89
CA GLY A 188 19.28 -6.96 3.46
C GLY A 188 18.54 -7.20 4.78
N ARG A 189 17.74 -6.24 5.27
CA ARG A 189 17.01 -6.35 6.54
C ARG A 189 15.84 -7.31 6.47
N LEU A 190 15.32 -7.58 5.28
CA LEU A 190 14.26 -8.57 5.05
C LEU A 190 14.82 -10.01 4.94
N GLY A 191 16.14 -10.15 4.80
CA GLY A 191 16.80 -11.43 4.59
C GLY A 191 16.62 -11.99 3.17
N PRO A 192 17.05 -13.22 2.91
CA PRO A 192 16.91 -13.86 1.60
C PRO A 192 15.44 -14.09 1.25
N LEU A 193 15.12 -13.91 -0.03
CA LEU A 193 13.76 -14.04 -0.56
C LEU A 193 13.51 -15.31 -1.37
N ASP A 194 14.53 -16.07 -1.75
CA ASP A 194 14.33 -17.27 -2.57
C ASP A 194 13.26 -18.22 -1.98
N PRO A 195 12.33 -18.75 -2.81
CA PRO A 195 12.26 -18.63 -4.27
C PRO A 195 11.44 -17.41 -4.79
N VAL A 196 11.13 -16.43 -3.93
CA VAL A 196 10.36 -15.23 -4.30
C VAL A 196 11.22 -14.21 -5.03
N CYS A 197 10.69 -13.66 -6.13
CA CYS A 197 11.28 -12.52 -6.83
C CYS A 197 10.32 -11.33 -6.84
N ILE A 198 10.75 -10.21 -6.23
CA ILE A 198 10.04 -8.93 -6.33
C ILE A 198 10.37 -8.29 -7.68
N ALA A 199 9.47 -8.45 -8.64
CA ALA A 199 9.61 -8.00 -10.02
C ALA A 199 9.33 -6.48 -10.21
N GLY A 200 8.68 -5.83 -9.23
CA GLY A 200 8.44 -4.40 -9.27
C GLY A 200 7.56 -3.90 -8.12
N CYS A 201 7.52 -2.57 -7.99
CA CYS A 201 6.74 -1.87 -6.96
C CYS A 201 5.82 -0.82 -7.60
N ALA A 202 4.55 -0.75 -7.17
CA ALA A 202 3.59 0.25 -7.67
C ALA A 202 3.01 1.09 -6.53
N MET A 203 3.19 2.40 -6.57
CA MET A 203 2.75 3.35 -5.55
C MET A 203 1.71 4.29 -6.13
N LEU A 204 0.48 4.23 -5.63
CA LEU A 204 -0.66 4.97 -6.17
C LEU A 204 -1.01 6.15 -5.27
N CYS A 205 -0.78 7.38 -5.73
CA CYS A 205 -0.91 8.62 -4.94
C CYS A 205 -0.23 8.50 -3.57
N PRO A 206 1.08 8.18 -3.49
CA PRO A 206 1.72 7.80 -2.22
C PRO A 206 1.74 8.94 -1.19
N LEU A 207 1.59 8.58 0.09
CA LEU A 207 1.71 9.48 1.23
C LEU A 207 3.17 9.59 1.69
N PHE A 208 3.85 10.59 1.17
CA PHE A 208 5.15 11.07 1.64
C PHE A 208 5.00 12.43 2.33
N GLY A 209 6.04 12.86 3.04
CA GLY A 209 6.01 14.11 3.80
C GLY A 209 7.37 14.78 3.91
N GLY A 210 7.40 15.82 4.72
CA GLY A 210 8.55 16.66 5.02
C GLY A 210 8.08 17.89 5.78
N GLU A 211 8.97 18.52 6.54
CA GLU A 211 8.60 19.77 7.23
C GLU A 211 8.42 20.93 6.26
N GLU A 212 9.35 21.08 5.31
CA GLU A 212 9.25 22.08 4.25
C GLU A 212 8.12 21.73 3.28
N ARG A 213 7.18 22.65 3.09
CA ARG A 213 6.02 22.44 2.21
C ARG A 213 6.39 22.50 0.74
N THR A 214 5.82 21.60 -0.06
CA THR A 214 5.87 21.72 -1.53
C THR A 214 4.95 22.81 -2.04
N ALA A 215 5.06 23.16 -3.32
CA ALA A 215 4.16 24.12 -3.94
C ALA A 215 2.72 23.61 -3.97
N SER A 216 2.50 22.34 -4.30
CA SER A 216 1.17 21.70 -4.26
C SER A 216 0.57 21.67 -2.85
N GLU A 217 1.39 21.45 -1.82
CA GLU A 217 0.96 21.52 -0.43
C GLU A 217 0.52 22.94 -0.06
N ALA A 218 1.27 23.96 -0.50
CA ALA A 218 0.95 25.37 -0.25
C ALA A 218 -0.25 25.89 -1.06
N GLU A 219 -0.45 25.38 -2.29
CA GLU A 219 -1.60 25.70 -3.15
C GLU A 219 -2.92 25.22 -2.55
N PHE A 220 -2.88 24.08 -1.83
CA PHE A 220 -4.05 23.43 -1.24
C PHE A 220 -5.15 23.19 -2.29
N PRO A 221 -4.89 22.31 -3.28
CA PRO A 221 -5.86 22.03 -4.33
C PRO A 221 -7.17 21.49 -3.74
N PRO A 222 -8.32 21.88 -4.30
CA PRO A 222 -9.60 21.40 -3.83
C PRO A 222 -9.71 19.89 -4.05
N GLY A 223 -10.14 19.16 -3.02
CA GLY A 223 -10.33 17.72 -3.09
C GLY A 223 -11.27 17.24 -1.97
N PRO A 224 -11.98 16.12 -2.18
CA PRO A 224 -12.98 15.64 -1.24
C PRO A 224 -12.39 15.00 0.03
N PHE A 225 -11.14 14.52 0.00
CA PHE A 225 -10.60 13.67 1.08
C PHE A 225 -9.37 14.24 1.76
N LEU A 226 -8.39 14.71 1.00
CA LEU A 226 -7.11 15.08 1.55
C LEU A 226 -7.00 16.60 1.71
N SER A 227 -6.61 17.02 2.91
CA SER A 227 -6.31 18.41 3.26
C SER A 227 -5.02 18.45 4.09
N LEU A 228 -4.31 19.58 4.09
CA LEU A 228 -3.13 19.78 4.96
C LEU A 228 -3.39 19.43 6.43
N PRO A 229 -4.50 19.87 7.08
CA PRO A 229 -4.76 19.47 8.46
C PRO A 229 -4.88 17.94 8.63
N VAL A 230 -5.50 17.25 7.68
CA VAL A 230 -5.63 15.78 7.68
C VAL A 230 -4.27 15.12 7.50
N VAL A 231 -3.43 15.59 6.58
CA VAL A 231 -2.07 15.06 6.38
C VAL A 231 -1.21 15.28 7.62
N ASP A 232 -1.26 16.47 8.19
CA ASP A 232 -0.51 16.80 9.40
C ASP A 232 -0.97 15.94 10.59
N GLN A 233 -2.28 15.72 10.72
CA GLN A 233 -2.84 14.83 11.73
C GLN A 233 -2.41 13.37 11.52
N ALA A 234 -2.45 12.88 10.28
CA ALA A 234 -1.95 11.54 9.96
C ALA A 234 -0.49 11.38 10.39
N TRP A 235 0.38 12.36 10.10
CA TRP A 235 1.76 12.30 10.54
C TRP A 235 1.92 12.35 12.07
N ARG A 236 1.13 13.15 12.79
CA ARG A 236 1.17 13.18 14.28
C ARG A 236 0.74 11.86 14.92
N LEU A 237 -0.22 11.15 14.33
CA LEU A 237 -0.68 9.85 14.83
C LEU A 237 0.38 8.75 14.64
N VAL A 238 1.16 8.85 13.56
CA VAL A 238 2.04 7.76 13.12
C VAL A 238 3.47 7.92 13.62
N LEU A 239 3.98 9.16 13.63
CA LEU A 239 5.36 9.46 14.02
C LEU A 239 5.56 9.31 15.54
N PRO A 240 6.75 8.92 16.01
CA PRO A 240 7.03 8.91 17.44
C PRO A 240 6.82 10.30 18.07
N PRO A 241 6.24 10.40 19.29
CA PRO A 241 6.07 11.69 19.96
C PRO A 241 7.38 12.50 20.00
N GLY A 242 7.29 13.79 19.65
CA GLY A 242 8.45 14.69 19.55
C GLY A 242 9.22 14.64 18.23
N SER A 243 8.88 13.72 17.32
CA SER A 243 9.42 13.70 15.96
C SER A 243 8.77 14.76 15.08
N THR A 244 9.48 15.15 14.03
CA THR A 244 8.97 15.99 12.93
C THR A 244 8.72 15.14 11.69
N ARG A 245 8.12 15.74 10.66
CA ARG A 245 7.90 15.09 9.36
C ARG A 245 9.17 14.92 8.52
N ASP A 246 10.32 15.41 9.01
CA ASP A 246 11.62 15.03 8.46
C ASP A 246 12.12 13.67 8.98
N HIS A 247 11.37 13.03 9.87
CA HIS A 247 11.60 11.64 10.23
C HIS A 247 11.58 10.75 8.97
N PRO A 248 12.48 9.74 8.85
CA PRO A 248 12.63 8.91 7.64
C PRO A 248 11.40 8.17 7.15
N LEU A 249 10.38 8.04 8.01
CA LEU A 249 9.07 7.55 7.61
C LEU A 249 8.43 8.45 6.55
N ALA A 250 8.39 9.75 6.84
CA ALA A 250 7.65 10.72 6.05
C ALA A 250 8.57 11.31 4.97
N ASN A 251 9.74 11.80 5.36
CA ASN A 251 10.70 12.39 4.43
C ASN A 251 11.73 11.37 3.94
N LEU A 252 11.45 10.76 2.80
CA LEU A 252 12.24 9.64 2.26
C LEU A 252 13.66 10.02 1.81
N PHE A 253 13.96 11.32 1.72
CA PHE A 253 15.29 11.85 1.37
C PHE A 253 15.81 12.86 2.40
N GLY A 254 15.26 12.82 3.62
CA GLY A 254 15.75 13.61 4.75
C GLY A 254 17.14 13.18 5.22
N ALA A 255 17.74 13.95 6.12
CA ALA A 255 19.10 13.72 6.61
C ALA A 255 19.31 12.34 7.26
N ASP A 256 18.27 11.82 7.92
CA ASP A 256 18.29 10.53 8.61
C ASP A 256 17.81 9.37 7.72
N SER A 257 17.42 9.65 6.47
CA SER A 257 16.88 8.64 5.56
C SER A 257 17.98 7.80 4.92
N PRO A 258 17.75 6.48 4.71
CA PRO A 258 18.75 5.63 4.09
C PRO A 258 19.14 6.11 2.69
N ALA A 259 20.44 6.15 2.42
CA ALA A 259 20.93 6.45 1.08
C ALA A 259 20.52 5.34 0.10
N LEU A 260 20.02 5.75 -1.07
CA LEU A 260 19.60 4.84 -2.15
C LEU A 260 20.60 4.82 -3.32
N ASP A 261 21.68 5.58 -3.21
CA ASP A 261 22.82 5.53 -4.13
C ASP A 261 23.50 4.16 -4.07
N GLY A 262 23.85 3.62 -5.23
CA GLY A 262 24.57 2.34 -5.32
C GLY A 262 23.76 1.07 -5.00
N VAL A 263 22.51 1.16 -4.51
CA VAL A 263 21.63 -0.02 -4.33
C VAL A 263 20.69 -0.24 -5.52
N ALA A 264 20.46 -1.48 -5.91
CA ALA A 264 19.52 -1.80 -6.98
C ALA A 264 18.10 -1.92 -6.44
N LEU A 265 17.23 -0.97 -6.78
CA LEU A 265 15.80 -1.05 -6.49
C LEU A 265 15.05 -1.78 -7.62
N PRO A 266 13.98 -2.53 -7.30
CA PRO A 266 13.07 -3.04 -8.33
C PRO A 266 12.50 -1.90 -9.18
N PRO A 267 12.04 -2.18 -10.42
CA PRO A 267 11.24 -1.24 -11.20
C PRO A 267 10.11 -0.62 -10.37
N MET A 268 9.93 0.70 -10.43
CA MET A 268 8.90 1.40 -9.69
C MET A 268 7.94 2.13 -10.63
N LEU A 269 6.65 1.96 -10.40
CA LEU A 269 5.58 2.78 -10.97
C LEU A 269 5.05 3.71 -9.88
N LEU A 270 4.98 5.00 -10.18
CA LEU A 270 4.23 5.97 -9.41
C LEU A 270 3.03 6.45 -10.22
N VAL A 271 1.87 6.48 -9.59
CA VAL A 271 0.68 7.18 -10.10
C VAL A 271 0.47 8.42 -9.25
N ALA A 272 0.36 9.58 -9.88
CA ALA A 272 0.02 10.85 -9.25
C ALA A 272 -1.28 11.40 -9.84
N ALA A 273 -1.98 12.23 -9.08
CA ALA A 273 -3.19 12.91 -9.54
C ALA A 273 -2.94 14.43 -9.54
N ALA A 274 -3.34 15.12 -10.59
CA ALA A 274 -2.99 16.53 -10.81
C ALA A 274 -3.56 17.47 -9.72
N HIS A 275 -4.68 17.11 -9.08
CA HIS A 275 -5.26 17.87 -7.95
C HIS A 275 -4.95 17.23 -6.58
N ASP A 276 -3.94 16.37 -6.51
CA ASP A 276 -3.45 15.84 -5.23
C ASP A 276 -2.50 16.84 -4.56
N LEU A 277 -2.78 17.14 -3.28
CA LEU A 277 -1.90 17.90 -2.40
C LEU A 277 -0.47 17.35 -2.38
N LEU A 278 -0.31 16.03 -2.55
CA LEU A 278 0.95 15.31 -2.46
C LEU A 278 1.62 15.08 -3.83
N ARG A 279 1.08 15.62 -4.94
CA ARG A 279 1.62 15.38 -6.29
C ARG A 279 3.09 15.77 -6.41
N ASP A 280 3.50 16.89 -5.82
CA ASP A 280 4.89 17.36 -5.90
C ASP A 280 5.83 16.45 -5.10
N ARG A 281 5.35 15.83 -4.01
CA ARG A 281 6.12 14.83 -3.25
C ARG A 281 6.39 13.59 -4.10
N ALA A 282 5.36 13.11 -4.82
CA ALA A 282 5.50 11.97 -5.73
C ALA A 282 6.42 12.32 -6.91
N ALA A 283 6.32 13.53 -7.46
CA ALA A 283 7.16 14.02 -8.55
C ALA A 283 8.63 14.16 -8.12
N ASP A 284 8.91 14.76 -6.96
CA ASP A 284 10.25 14.88 -6.39
C ASP A 284 10.87 13.50 -6.13
N TYR A 285 10.09 12.57 -5.56
CA TYR A 285 10.53 11.19 -5.35
C TYR A 285 10.93 10.50 -6.66
N ALA A 286 10.09 10.58 -7.69
CA ALA A 286 10.40 9.99 -8.99
C ALA A 286 11.62 10.65 -9.65
N ALA A 287 11.75 11.97 -9.56
CA ALA A 287 12.87 12.71 -10.12
C ALA A 287 14.20 12.33 -9.44
N ARG A 288 14.23 12.24 -8.12
CA ARG A 288 15.43 11.84 -7.36
C ARG A 288 15.86 10.42 -7.69
N LEU A 289 14.93 9.47 -7.73
CA LEU A 289 15.25 8.09 -8.11
C LEU A 289 15.74 7.98 -9.55
N LYS A 290 15.15 8.72 -10.50
CA LYS A 290 15.66 8.81 -11.88
C LYS A 290 17.07 9.38 -11.93
N ALA A 291 17.36 10.44 -11.17
CA ALA A 291 18.70 11.01 -11.08
C ALA A 291 19.73 10.02 -10.51
N MET A 292 19.31 9.12 -9.61
CA MET A 292 20.11 7.99 -9.09
C MET A 292 20.18 6.79 -10.05
N GLY A 293 19.67 6.92 -11.28
CA GLY A 293 19.68 5.87 -12.31
C GLY A 293 18.72 4.71 -12.03
N LYS A 294 17.70 4.89 -11.20
CA LYS A 294 16.73 3.82 -10.87
C LYS A 294 15.63 3.71 -11.94
N PRO A 295 15.12 2.50 -12.22
CA PRO A 295 14.02 2.29 -13.15
C PRO A 295 12.69 2.79 -12.56
N VAL A 296 12.33 4.04 -12.80
CA VAL A 296 11.11 4.66 -12.27
C VAL A 296 10.26 5.29 -13.37
N GLU A 297 9.00 4.92 -13.40
CA GLU A 297 7.95 5.53 -14.22
C GLU A 297 7.02 6.36 -13.31
N LEU A 298 6.68 7.57 -13.74
CA LEU A 298 5.66 8.40 -13.11
C LEU A 298 4.56 8.66 -14.14
N VAL A 299 3.33 8.35 -13.78
CA VAL A 299 2.14 8.61 -14.60
C VAL A 299 1.22 9.55 -13.84
N GLU A 300 0.99 10.74 -14.39
CA GLU A 300 0.11 11.74 -13.80
C GLU A 300 -1.27 11.68 -14.47
N PHE A 301 -2.32 11.79 -13.65
CA PHE A 301 -3.71 11.77 -14.07
C PHE A 301 -4.33 13.16 -13.93
N GLU A 302 -4.57 13.79 -15.07
CA GLU A 302 -5.19 15.10 -15.21
C GLU A 302 -6.60 15.14 -14.61
N GLY A 303 -6.92 16.24 -13.92
CA GLY A 303 -8.23 16.49 -13.32
C GLY A 303 -8.61 15.58 -12.14
N GLN A 304 -7.74 14.64 -11.74
CA GLN A 304 -8.01 13.70 -10.65
C GLN A 304 -7.53 14.21 -9.29
N HIS A 305 -8.16 13.74 -8.23
CA HIS A 305 -7.81 14.03 -6.83
C HIS A 305 -7.20 12.81 -6.12
N HIS A 306 -6.67 13.00 -4.91
CA HIS A 306 -6.05 11.92 -4.12
C HIS A 306 -6.97 10.70 -3.98
N GLY A 307 -6.47 9.52 -4.38
CA GLY A 307 -7.20 8.25 -4.21
C GLY A 307 -8.40 8.06 -5.14
N PHE A 308 -8.53 8.83 -6.23
CA PHE A 308 -9.67 8.79 -7.16
C PHE A 308 -10.06 7.36 -7.62
N PHE A 309 -9.08 6.49 -7.85
CA PHE A 309 -9.30 5.10 -8.29
C PHE A 309 -9.84 4.19 -7.18
N ALA A 310 -9.70 4.55 -5.91
CA ALA A 310 -10.35 3.85 -4.80
C ALA A 310 -11.79 4.35 -4.63
N VAL A 311 -12.05 5.63 -4.90
CA VAL A 311 -13.34 6.30 -4.70
C VAL A 311 -14.32 5.95 -5.81
N GLU A 312 -13.88 6.06 -7.06
CA GLU A 312 -14.63 5.70 -8.26
C GLU A 312 -13.87 4.61 -9.03
N PRO A 313 -13.77 3.39 -8.47
CA PRO A 313 -12.94 2.35 -9.07
C PRO A 313 -13.40 1.99 -10.48
N TYR A 314 -14.68 2.11 -10.80
CA TYR A 314 -15.19 1.78 -12.14
C TYR A 314 -15.32 2.98 -13.09
N GLY A 315 -14.86 4.16 -12.68
CA GLY A 315 -14.81 5.34 -13.56
C GLY A 315 -13.73 5.21 -14.65
N ASP A 316 -13.76 6.10 -15.64
CA ASP A 316 -12.80 6.10 -16.75
C ASP A 316 -11.35 6.21 -16.26
N ALA A 317 -11.10 7.12 -15.31
CA ALA A 317 -9.78 7.31 -14.72
C ALA A 317 -9.32 6.07 -13.92
N GLY A 318 -10.21 5.48 -13.11
CA GLY A 318 -9.92 4.22 -12.39
C GLY A 318 -9.63 3.05 -13.34
N SER A 319 -10.34 2.99 -14.48
CA SER A 319 -10.07 2.02 -15.55
C SER A 319 -8.69 2.22 -16.17
N GLU A 320 -8.29 3.47 -16.38
CA GLU A 320 -6.98 3.79 -16.91
C GLU A 320 -5.83 3.49 -15.93
N VAL A 321 -6.03 3.68 -14.62
CA VAL A 321 -5.05 3.20 -13.62
C VAL A 321 -4.84 1.69 -13.74
N VAL A 322 -5.89 0.89 -13.91
CA VAL A 322 -5.75 -0.56 -14.13
C VAL A 322 -4.96 -0.87 -15.40
N ARG A 323 -5.15 -0.12 -16.49
CA ARG A 323 -4.35 -0.30 -17.73
C ARG A 323 -2.88 0.06 -17.52
N VAL A 324 -2.59 1.13 -16.79
CA VAL A 324 -1.23 1.53 -16.42
C VAL A 324 -0.56 0.45 -15.57
N VAL A 325 -1.23 -0.04 -14.53
CA VAL A 325 -0.72 -1.14 -13.70
C VAL A 325 -0.53 -2.40 -14.54
N LYS A 326 -1.46 -2.73 -15.45
CA LYS A 326 -1.32 -3.87 -16.39
C LYS A 326 -0.07 -3.75 -17.24
N ARG A 327 0.17 -2.58 -17.84
CA ARG A 327 1.37 -2.31 -18.63
C ARG A 327 2.62 -2.51 -17.78
N PHE A 328 2.63 -2.01 -16.55
CA PHE A 328 3.77 -2.15 -15.67
C PHE A 328 4.06 -3.62 -15.32
N VAL A 329 3.05 -4.39 -14.92
CA VAL A 329 3.24 -5.77 -14.45
C VAL A 329 3.39 -6.79 -15.58
N TYR A 330 2.96 -6.49 -16.81
CA TYR A 330 3.09 -7.39 -17.97
C TYR A 330 4.03 -6.90 -19.07
N GLY A 331 4.22 -5.59 -19.22
CA GLY A 331 4.98 -4.98 -20.31
C GLY A 331 6.51 -5.08 -20.16
N ASN A 332 7.01 -5.21 -18.93
CA ASN A 332 8.45 -5.33 -18.67
C ASN A 332 9.02 -6.76 -18.87
N GLY A 333 8.27 -7.66 -19.52
CA GLY A 333 8.74 -9.00 -19.92
C GLY A 333 9.64 -9.02 -21.17
N GLY A 334 10.07 -7.87 -21.67
CA GLY A 334 10.83 -7.73 -22.92
C GLY A 334 12.11 -6.93 -22.76
N ALA A 335 13.07 -7.45 -22.00
CA ALA A 335 14.47 -7.06 -22.10
C ALA A 335 15.35 -8.33 -22.03
N SER A 336 15.15 -9.20 -23.02
CA SER A 336 16.09 -10.26 -23.36
C SER A 336 16.12 -10.36 -24.88
N ASN A 337 17.10 -9.66 -25.46
CA ASN A 337 17.78 -9.99 -26.71
C ASN A 337 19.21 -9.48 -26.59
#